data_AF-A0A382BC80-F1
#
_entry.id   AF-A0A382BC80-F1
#
_cell.length_a   1.000
_cell.length_b   1.000
_cell.length_c   1.000
_cell.angle_alpha   90.00
_cell.angle_beta   90.00
_cell.angle_gamma   90.00
#
_symmetry.space_group_name_H-M   'P 1'
#
loop_
_entity.id
_entity.type
_entity.pdbx_description
1 polymer ?
#
loop_
_entity_poly.entity_id
_entity_poly.type
_entity_poly.pdbx_seq_one_letter_code
_entity_poly.pdbx_strand_id
1 'polypeptide(L)'
;MPSTPVKNQKEARGCFLVAGGLDENGDLTVNKARPLCYNEQMVVGPVTFQEALDAEAERPKKETRRRPGWTSGGKDGATYQAEFGSDPDPVTGRPKYEEEIRKKVQDRSKDAKRCVTDLIDYCIEQGKEMYDGTDGEDKWMCYHDALPAWNSKEAQDHLKKTGYQDRFIRIVGKNNSKVAKIYKDSKPGSSQEMSRGCDSFGFAHFEVAMHQNLVVSTVFPYGDERRVFNRGTPKECWYLMDETWMHCAPTAESLVQDFEGFVPVCEKVVEEKGHLVPDEDFRTGRRYVRAADKWKGFRKTNVKARDTIATQTMPKVHPLLKDAEEIFFGDDTDSDDE
;
A
#
# COMPACT_ATOMS: atom_id res chain seq x y z
N MET A 1 1.92 -20.65 11.26
CA MET A 1 1.75 -20.12 9.88
C MET A 1 3.02 -19.36 9.51
N PRO A 2 3.39 -19.22 8.22
CA PRO A 2 4.45 -18.30 7.83
C PRO A 2 3.95 -16.85 7.90
N SER A 3 4.09 -16.22 9.06
CA SER A 3 4.10 -14.75 9.11
C SER A 3 5.31 -14.25 8.33
N THR A 4 5.12 -13.31 7.42
CA THR A 4 6.24 -12.64 6.75
C THR A 4 6.97 -11.79 7.79
N PRO A 5 8.20 -12.14 8.21
CA PRO A 5 8.89 -11.34 9.23
C PRO A 5 9.26 -10.00 8.62
N VAL A 6 8.97 -8.90 9.32
CA VAL A 6 9.34 -7.55 8.87
C VAL A 6 10.86 -7.48 8.79
N LYS A 7 11.38 -7.49 7.57
CA LYS A 7 12.81 -7.66 7.33
C LYS A 7 13.61 -6.39 7.58
N ASN A 8 12.96 -5.22 7.44
CA ASN A 8 13.47 -3.93 7.86
C ASN A 8 12.37 -3.17 8.62
N GLN A 9 12.61 -2.78 9.88
CA GLN A 9 11.79 -1.81 10.62
C GLN A 9 12.07 -0.36 10.14
N LYS A 10 12.32 -0.17 8.84
CA LYS A 10 12.71 1.09 8.20
C LYS A 10 12.05 1.30 6.83
N GLU A 11 10.95 0.61 6.58
CA GLU A 11 10.15 0.71 5.35
C GLU A 11 8.97 1.65 5.60
N ALA A 12 8.78 2.64 4.72
CA ALA A 12 7.53 3.40 4.63
C ALA A 12 6.44 2.51 4.01
N ARG A 13 5.21 2.58 4.54
CA ARG A 13 4.11 1.66 4.22
C ARG A 13 2.74 2.31 4.43
N GLY A 14 1.85 2.09 3.48
CA GLY A 14 0.44 2.47 3.60
C GLY A 14 -0.44 1.83 2.54
N CYS A 15 -1.74 2.06 2.63
CA CYS A 15 -2.72 1.67 1.62
C CYS A 15 -3.00 2.87 0.71
N PHE A 16 -2.62 2.73 -0.56
CA PHE A 16 -2.83 3.71 -1.62
C PHE A 16 -4.04 3.26 -2.43
N LEU A 17 -5.01 4.15 -2.65
CA LEU A 17 -6.26 3.85 -3.36
C LEU A 17 -6.54 4.93 -4.40
N VAL A 18 -6.96 4.49 -5.58
CA VAL A 18 -7.23 5.36 -6.73
C VAL A 18 -8.30 4.75 -7.61
N ALA A 19 -9.15 5.60 -8.17
CA ALA A 19 -10.15 5.29 -9.18
C ALA A 19 -9.89 6.12 -10.44
N GLY A 20 -10.02 5.50 -11.60
CA GLY A 20 -10.17 6.20 -12.88
C GLY A 20 -11.64 6.46 -13.18
N GLY A 21 -11.95 7.60 -13.80
CA GLY A 21 -13.31 7.99 -14.18
C GLY A 21 -13.35 8.81 -15.47
N LEU A 22 -14.55 9.25 -15.83
CA LEU A 22 -14.80 10.28 -16.82
C LEU A 22 -15.54 11.43 -16.14
N ASP A 23 -15.28 12.67 -16.53
CA ASP A 23 -16.05 13.84 -16.07
C ASP A 23 -17.33 14.07 -16.91
N GLU A 24 -18.00 15.20 -16.68
CA GLU A 24 -19.21 15.61 -17.43
C GLU A 24 -18.95 15.92 -18.92
N ASN A 25 -17.70 16.15 -19.31
CA ASN A 25 -17.26 16.39 -20.69
C ASN A 25 -16.86 15.09 -21.42
N GLY A 26 -16.59 14.03 -20.65
CA GLY A 26 -16.03 12.77 -21.14
C GLY A 26 -14.50 12.72 -21.09
N ASP A 27 -13.85 13.64 -20.38
CA ASP A 27 -12.40 13.66 -20.18
C ASP A 27 -11.98 12.73 -19.03
N LEU A 28 -10.80 12.12 -19.15
CA LEU A 28 -10.27 11.15 -18.20
C LEU A 28 -9.90 11.80 -16.85
N THR A 29 -10.48 11.30 -15.77
CA THR A 29 -10.25 11.79 -14.39
C THR A 29 -9.63 10.73 -13.49
N VAL A 30 -9.00 11.19 -12.40
CA VAL A 30 -8.31 10.35 -11.41
C VAL A 30 -8.64 10.79 -9.98
N ASN A 31 -9.49 10.01 -9.30
CA ASN A 31 -9.89 10.24 -7.91
C ASN A 31 -8.94 9.47 -6.98
N LYS A 32 -8.26 10.15 -6.07
CA LYS A 32 -7.22 9.57 -5.19
C LYS A 32 -7.58 9.75 -3.71
N ALA A 33 -7.54 8.67 -2.96
CA ALA A 33 -7.61 8.70 -1.50
C ALA A 33 -6.31 9.27 -0.93
N ARG A 34 -6.37 9.95 0.22
CA ARG A 34 -5.16 10.26 0.98
C ARG A 34 -4.62 8.99 1.65
N PRO A 35 -3.43 8.48 1.28
CA PRO A 35 -2.98 7.15 1.66
C PRO A 35 -3.02 6.84 3.17
N LEU A 36 -3.59 5.68 3.53
CA LEU A 36 -3.64 5.24 4.93
C LEU A 36 -2.26 4.77 5.38
N CYS A 37 -1.58 5.60 6.16
CA CYS A 37 -0.28 5.30 6.76
C CYS A 37 -0.37 4.12 7.76
N TYR A 38 0.55 3.15 7.61
CA TYR A 38 0.83 2.12 8.62
C TYR A 38 2.35 1.83 8.71
N ASN A 39 3.16 2.88 8.63
CA ASN A 39 4.61 2.84 8.87
C ASN A 39 4.94 2.07 10.15
N GLU A 40 6.01 1.27 10.13
CA GLU A 40 6.49 0.43 11.24
C GLU A 40 5.51 -0.68 11.72
N GLN A 41 4.25 -0.66 11.31
CA GLN A 41 3.24 -1.65 11.67
C GLN A 41 3.31 -2.93 10.83
N MET A 42 2.95 -4.06 11.44
CA MET A 42 2.69 -5.34 10.79
C MET A 42 1.19 -5.50 10.56
N VAL A 43 0.74 -5.63 9.31
CA VAL A 43 -0.65 -5.99 8.99
C VAL A 43 -0.89 -7.45 9.38
N VAL A 44 -1.88 -7.69 10.23
CA VAL A 44 -2.23 -9.02 10.78
C VAL A 44 -3.72 -9.34 10.60
N GLY A 45 -4.06 -10.63 10.65
CA GLY A 45 -5.46 -11.09 10.63
C GLY A 45 -6.17 -10.82 11.96
N PRO A 46 -7.52 -10.84 11.99
CA PRO A 46 -8.31 -10.44 13.16
C PRO A 46 -7.96 -11.18 14.46
N VAL A 47 -7.72 -12.49 14.39
CA VAL A 47 -7.36 -13.31 15.56
C VAL A 47 -6.07 -12.80 16.21
N THR A 48 -5.00 -12.63 15.42
CA THR A 48 -3.70 -12.15 15.91
C THR A 48 -3.70 -10.67 16.29
N PHE A 49 -4.69 -9.89 15.83
CA PHE A 49 -4.92 -8.56 16.37
C PHE A 49 -5.60 -8.63 17.75
N GLN A 50 -6.64 -9.45 17.91
CA GLN A 50 -7.32 -9.65 19.20
C GLN A 50 -6.37 -10.22 20.27
N GLU A 51 -5.55 -11.22 19.93
CA GLU A 51 -4.50 -11.76 20.81
C GLU A 51 -3.55 -10.65 21.33
N ALA A 52 -3.30 -9.60 20.54
CA ALA A 52 -2.47 -8.47 20.92
C ALA A 52 -3.23 -7.44 21.79
N LEU A 53 -4.51 -7.20 21.51
CA LEU A 53 -5.39 -6.37 22.36
C LEU A 53 -5.53 -7.01 23.76
N ASP A 54 -5.86 -8.30 23.83
CA ASP A 54 -6.05 -9.05 25.07
C ASP A 54 -4.75 -9.08 25.91
N ALA A 55 -3.61 -9.32 25.25
CA ALA A 55 -2.31 -9.31 25.90
C ALA A 55 -1.94 -7.95 26.52
N GLU A 56 -2.39 -6.85 25.91
CA GLU A 56 -2.17 -5.49 26.37
C GLU A 56 -3.18 -5.04 27.43
N ALA A 57 -4.47 -5.42 27.30
CA ALA A 57 -5.49 -5.24 28.34
C ALA A 57 -5.05 -5.87 29.68
N GLU A 58 -4.39 -7.01 29.61
CA GLU A 58 -3.79 -7.71 30.75
C GLU A 58 -2.43 -7.17 31.20
N ARG A 59 -1.84 -6.19 30.51
CA ARG A 59 -0.49 -5.67 30.83
C ARG A 59 -0.44 -4.92 32.18
N PRO A 60 -1.33 -3.95 32.50
CA PRO A 60 -1.27 -3.23 33.78
C PRO A 60 -1.33 -4.15 35.01
N LYS A 61 -2.13 -5.23 34.92
CA LYS A 61 -2.27 -6.29 35.94
C LYS A 61 -1.00 -7.13 36.15
N LYS A 62 -0.12 -7.20 35.13
CA LYS A 62 1.16 -7.93 35.18
C LYS A 62 2.33 -7.04 35.63
N GLU A 63 2.25 -5.74 35.36
CA GLU A 63 3.32 -4.78 35.66
C GLU A 63 3.31 -4.37 37.14
N THR A 64 2.13 -4.19 37.75
CA THR A 64 1.94 -4.06 39.21
C THR A 64 2.53 -5.26 39.97
N ARG A 65 2.22 -6.49 39.53
CA ARG A 65 2.73 -7.75 40.12
C ARG A 65 4.27 -7.92 40.07
N ARG A 66 5.00 -7.12 39.28
CA ARG A 66 6.44 -7.29 39.05
C ARG A 66 7.36 -6.37 39.86
N ARG A 67 6.83 -5.45 40.67
CA ARG A 67 7.63 -4.53 41.51
C ARG A 67 7.24 -4.57 43.01
N PRO A 68 7.45 -5.70 43.71
CA PRO A 68 7.26 -5.76 45.16
C PRO A 68 8.33 -4.90 45.87
N GLY A 69 7.99 -3.64 46.16
CA GLY A 69 8.88 -2.70 46.86
C GLY A 69 8.82 -1.24 46.40
N TRP A 70 8.06 -0.88 45.35
CA TRP A 70 7.90 0.53 44.94
C TRP A 70 6.58 1.13 45.43
N THR A 71 6.58 1.64 46.67
CA THR A 71 5.44 2.28 47.32
C THR A 71 5.21 3.70 46.80
N SER A 72 4.60 3.82 45.61
CA SER A 72 4.19 5.12 45.05
C SER A 72 2.92 5.01 44.19
N GLY A 73 1.76 5.20 44.81
CA GLY A 73 0.49 5.57 44.16
C GLY A 73 -0.20 4.56 43.22
N GLY A 74 0.47 3.46 42.82
CA GLY A 74 -0.10 2.46 41.93
C GLY A 74 -1.30 1.75 42.56
N LYS A 75 -2.51 2.00 42.06
CA LYS A 75 -3.72 1.31 42.50
C LYS A 75 -3.65 -0.17 42.11
N ASP A 76 -3.75 -1.06 43.10
CA ASP A 76 -4.00 -2.48 42.85
C ASP A 76 -5.28 -2.62 42.01
N GLY A 77 -5.21 -3.43 40.95
CA GLY A 77 -6.33 -3.61 40.03
C GLY A 77 -6.53 -2.50 38.99
N ALA A 78 -5.55 -1.61 38.76
CA ALA A 78 -5.60 -0.67 37.64
C ALA A 78 -5.85 -1.41 36.29
N THR A 79 -6.87 -0.96 35.56
CA THR A 79 -7.22 -1.43 34.20
C THR A 79 -7.45 -0.23 33.30
N TYR A 80 -7.26 -0.40 31.98
CA TYR A 80 -7.61 0.62 31.00
C TYR A 80 -9.07 1.11 31.17
N GLN A 81 -10.01 0.23 31.51
CA GLN A 81 -11.40 0.58 31.78
C GLN A 81 -11.57 1.55 32.97
N ALA A 82 -10.78 1.37 34.03
CA ALA A 82 -10.79 2.23 35.22
C ALA A 82 -9.98 3.54 35.06
N GLU A 83 -9.19 3.65 33.99
CA GLU A 83 -8.35 4.82 33.68
C GLU A 83 -8.99 5.72 32.61
N PHE A 84 -9.55 5.13 31.55
CA PHE A 84 -10.08 5.85 30.37
C PHE A 84 -11.62 5.82 30.26
N GLY A 85 -12.30 5.02 31.09
CA GLY A 85 -13.76 4.91 31.11
C GLY A 85 -14.35 4.02 30.01
N SER A 86 -15.64 3.69 30.15
CA SER A 86 -16.40 2.85 29.21
C SER A 86 -17.30 3.62 28.25
N ASP A 87 -17.32 4.95 28.31
CA ASP A 87 -18.06 5.74 27.32
C ASP A 87 -17.57 5.43 25.91
N PRO A 88 -18.44 5.42 24.89
CA PRO A 88 -18.00 5.32 23.51
C PRO A 88 -17.16 6.55 23.12
N ASP A 89 -16.16 6.32 22.29
CA ASP A 89 -15.47 7.34 21.51
C ASP A 89 -16.42 7.92 20.44
N PRO A 90 -16.48 9.24 20.24
CA PRO A 90 -17.44 9.86 19.33
C PRO A 90 -17.11 9.64 17.83
N VAL A 91 -15.91 9.15 17.50
CA VAL A 91 -15.50 8.85 16.12
C VAL A 91 -15.67 7.36 15.81
N THR A 92 -15.21 6.47 16.69
CA THR A 92 -15.23 5.01 16.40
C THR A 92 -16.42 4.27 17.00
N GLY A 93 -17.16 4.88 17.93
CA GLY A 93 -18.25 4.24 18.69
C GLY A 93 -17.80 3.15 19.67
N ARG A 94 -16.50 2.80 19.73
CA ARG A 94 -15.96 1.81 20.68
C ARG A 94 -15.70 2.45 22.04
N PRO A 95 -15.75 1.72 23.16
CA PRO A 95 -15.38 2.26 24.46
C PRO A 95 -13.97 2.87 24.45
N LYS A 96 -13.79 4.06 25.05
CA LYS A 96 -12.50 4.79 25.09
C LYS A 96 -11.31 3.92 25.55
N TYR A 97 -11.54 3.01 26.51
CA TYR A 97 -10.51 2.08 26.97
C TYR A 97 -10.02 1.11 25.86
N GLU A 98 -10.87 0.74 24.91
CA GLU A 98 -10.50 -0.14 23.79
C GLU A 98 -9.68 0.60 22.73
N GLU A 99 -9.96 1.88 22.47
CA GLU A 99 -9.14 2.67 21.55
C GLU A 99 -7.77 3.00 22.12
N GLU A 100 -7.63 3.29 23.41
CA GLU A 100 -6.30 3.41 24.01
C GLU A 100 -5.55 2.06 23.98
N ILE A 101 -6.18 0.91 24.22
CA ILE A 101 -5.53 -0.39 24.00
C ILE A 101 -5.12 -0.57 22.52
N ARG A 102 -6.01 -0.26 21.57
CA ARG A 102 -5.77 -0.37 20.11
C ARG A 102 -4.56 0.47 19.70
N LYS A 103 -4.51 1.72 20.15
CA LYS A 103 -3.42 2.67 19.96
C LYS A 103 -2.11 2.17 20.56
N LYS A 104 -2.09 1.61 21.77
CA LYS A 104 -0.87 1.02 22.38
C LYS A 104 -0.38 -0.24 21.65
N VAL A 105 -1.25 -0.93 20.92
CA VAL A 105 -0.91 -2.05 20.01
C VAL A 105 -0.43 -1.54 18.63
N GLN A 106 -0.91 -0.37 18.18
CA GLN A 106 -0.55 0.28 16.92
C GLN A 106 0.74 1.13 17.00
N ASP A 107 1.07 1.71 18.16
CA ASP A 107 2.20 2.64 18.36
C ASP A 107 3.49 1.93 18.86
N ARG A 108 3.44 0.62 19.14
CA ARG A 108 4.55 -0.13 19.76
C ARG A 108 5.66 -0.43 18.74
N SER A 109 6.48 0.55 18.39
CA SER A 109 7.52 0.57 17.33
C SER A 109 8.30 -0.71 16.96
N LYS A 110 8.43 -1.72 17.83
CA LYS A 110 9.03 -3.03 17.49
C LYS A 110 8.04 -4.15 17.17
N ASP A 111 6.84 -4.09 17.73
CA ASP A 111 5.79 -5.14 17.66
C ASP A 111 4.44 -4.59 17.20
N ALA A 112 4.44 -3.37 16.64
CA ALA A 112 3.26 -2.64 16.23
C ALA A 112 2.42 -3.42 15.21
N LYS A 113 1.09 -3.42 15.37
CA LYS A 113 0.18 -4.19 14.52
C LYS A 113 -0.96 -3.32 14.00
N ARG A 114 -1.38 -3.58 12.76
CA ARG A 114 -2.64 -3.09 12.18
C ARG A 114 -3.54 -4.29 11.88
N CYS A 115 -4.82 -4.22 12.24
CA CYS A 115 -5.76 -5.24 11.79
C CYS A 115 -6.03 -5.06 10.30
N VAL A 116 -6.06 -6.15 9.52
CA VAL A 116 -6.42 -6.10 8.10
C VAL A 116 -7.86 -5.64 7.85
N THR A 117 -8.75 -5.76 8.85
CA THR A 117 -10.11 -5.19 8.77
C THR A 117 -10.08 -3.68 8.64
N ASP A 118 -9.14 -3.00 9.31
CA ASP A 118 -9.01 -1.55 9.24
C ASP A 118 -8.66 -1.08 7.83
N LEU A 119 -7.94 -1.91 7.04
CA LEU A 119 -7.66 -1.65 5.63
C LEU A 119 -8.87 -1.99 4.75
N ILE A 120 -9.60 -3.07 5.05
CA ILE A 120 -10.86 -3.42 4.36
C ILE A 120 -11.89 -2.29 4.51
N ASP A 121 -12.08 -1.81 5.75
CA ASP A 121 -13.07 -0.79 6.09
C ASP A 121 -12.70 0.54 5.42
N TYR A 122 -11.43 0.95 5.46
CA TYR A 122 -10.90 2.10 4.74
C TYR A 122 -11.07 1.98 3.20
N CYS A 123 -10.83 0.80 2.62
CA CYS A 123 -11.10 0.58 1.19
C CYS A 123 -12.60 0.70 0.83
N ILE A 124 -13.51 0.37 1.74
CA ILE A 124 -14.96 0.51 1.54
C ILE A 124 -15.40 1.97 1.73
N GLU A 125 -14.82 2.67 2.69
CA GLU A 125 -15.07 4.10 2.96
C GLU A 125 -14.62 4.96 1.77
N GLN A 126 -13.35 4.86 1.38
CA GLN A 126 -12.80 5.58 0.22
C GLN A 126 -13.41 5.11 -1.10
N GLY A 127 -13.77 3.82 -1.21
CA GLY A 127 -14.48 3.28 -2.38
C GLY A 127 -15.88 3.85 -2.57
N LYS A 128 -16.53 4.33 -1.50
CA LYS A 128 -17.75 5.14 -1.63
C LYS A 128 -17.41 6.58 -2.00
N GLU A 129 -16.52 7.23 -1.25
CA GLU A 129 -16.15 8.64 -1.45
C GLU A 129 -15.66 8.95 -2.89
N MET A 130 -14.93 8.03 -3.52
CA MET A 130 -14.45 8.17 -4.90
C MET A 130 -15.53 8.09 -5.99
N TYR A 131 -16.67 7.46 -5.69
CA TYR A 131 -17.70 7.10 -6.66
C TYR A 131 -19.10 7.65 -6.29
N ASP A 132 -19.23 8.39 -5.19
CA ASP A 132 -20.46 9.06 -4.73
C ASP A 132 -21.03 9.97 -5.84
N GLY A 133 -22.30 9.77 -6.19
CA GLY A 133 -22.96 10.52 -7.27
C GLY A 133 -22.50 10.19 -8.69
N THR A 134 -21.64 9.19 -8.89
CA THR A 134 -21.17 8.75 -10.22
C THR A 134 -21.96 7.56 -10.76
N ASP A 135 -21.91 7.35 -12.09
CA ASP A 135 -22.39 6.10 -12.71
C ASP A 135 -21.70 4.83 -12.14
N GLY A 136 -20.58 4.97 -11.44
CA GLY A 136 -19.84 3.90 -10.79
C GLY A 136 -20.26 3.60 -9.34
N GLU A 137 -21.09 4.43 -8.69
CA GLU A 137 -21.44 4.31 -7.25
C GLU A 137 -21.90 2.89 -6.88
N ASP A 138 -22.85 2.38 -7.67
CA ASP A 138 -23.43 1.05 -7.50
C ASP A 138 -22.67 -0.05 -8.26
N LYS A 139 -21.50 0.23 -8.85
CA LYS A 139 -20.80 -0.65 -9.81
C LYS A 139 -19.29 -0.85 -9.57
N TRP A 140 -18.66 -0.06 -8.70
CA TRP A 140 -17.21 -0.13 -8.48
C TRP A 140 -16.74 -1.49 -7.96
N MET A 141 -15.48 -1.81 -8.25
CA MET A 141 -14.80 -3.05 -7.89
C MET A 141 -13.40 -2.74 -7.37
N CYS A 142 -13.09 -3.18 -6.15
CA CYS A 142 -11.74 -3.05 -5.58
C CYS A 142 -10.85 -4.21 -6.02
N TYR A 143 -9.77 -3.89 -6.74
CA TYR A 143 -8.61 -4.76 -6.88
C TYR A 143 -7.61 -4.47 -5.75
N HIS A 144 -6.94 -5.50 -5.23
CA HIS A 144 -6.01 -5.35 -4.10
C HIS A 144 -4.86 -6.37 -4.12
N ASP A 145 -3.74 -6.02 -3.50
CA ASP A 145 -2.56 -6.90 -3.37
C ASP A 145 -2.83 -8.17 -2.54
N ALA A 146 -2.00 -9.19 -2.74
CA ALA A 146 -2.09 -10.56 -2.22
C ALA A 146 -1.90 -10.72 -0.69
N LEU A 147 -2.24 -9.70 0.11
CA LEU A 147 -2.09 -9.67 1.56
C LEU A 147 -2.61 -10.97 2.21
N PRO A 148 -1.73 -11.78 2.84
CA PRO A 148 -2.13 -13.10 3.32
C PRO A 148 -3.24 -13.06 4.36
N ALA A 149 -3.24 -12.02 5.20
CA ALA A 149 -4.22 -11.75 6.25
C ALA A 149 -5.62 -11.41 5.71
N TRP A 150 -5.72 -10.71 4.58
CA TRP A 150 -6.98 -10.33 3.93
C TRP A 150 -7.84 -11.53 3.53
N ASN A 151 -7.14 -12.63 3.27
CA ASN A 151 -7.69 -13.92 2.89
C ASN A 151 -7.76 -14.90 4.07
N SER A 152 -7.71 -14.43 5.33
CA SER A 152 -8.09 -15.25 6.48
C SER A 152 -9.61 -15.45 6.50
N LYS A 153 -10.08 -16.52 7.14
CA LYS A 153 -11.52 -16.79 7.27
C LYS A 153 -12.22 -15.61 7.94
N GLU A 154 -11.62 -15.07 9.00
CA GLU A 154 -12.16 -14.03 9.85
C GLU A 154 -12.19 -12.68 9.13
N ALA A 155 -11.17 -12.36 8.32
CA ALA A 155 -11.19 -11.18 7.46
C ALA A 155 -12.27 -11.28 6.36
N GLN A 156 -12.47 -12.48 5.80
CA GLN A 156 -13.55 -12.72 4.83
C GLN A 156 -14.94 -12.75 5.47
N ASP A 157 -15.06 -13.22 6.72
CA ASP A 157 -16.32 -13.18 7.50
C ASP A 157 -16.63 -11.76 8.01
N HIS A 158 -15.61 -10.91 8.21
CA HIS A 158 -15.77 -9.46 8.40
C HIS A 158 -16.28 -8.79 7.13
N LEU A 159 -15.61 -9.00 6.00
CA LEU A 159 -16.00 -8.41 4.71
C LEU A 159 -17.45 -8.77 4.31
N LYS A 160 -17.93 -9.98 4.61
CA LYS A 160 -19.36 -10.35 4.45
C LYS A 160 -20.31 -9.47 5.26
N LYS A 161 -19.97 -9.11 6.51
CA LYS A 161 -20.81 -8.28 7.38
C LYS A 161 -20.94 -6.84 6.90
N THR A 162 -19.93 -6.32 6.19
CA THR A 162 -19.99 -4.97 5.61
C THR A 162 -21.02 -4.84 4.48
N GLY A 163 -21.40 -5.96 3.84
CA GLY A 163 -22.22 -5.99 2.63
C GLY A 163 -21.40 -5.97 1.32
N TYR A 164 -20.17 -5.46 1.33
CA TYR A 164 -19.37 -5.20 0.12
C TYR A 164 -18.55 -6.41 -0.40
N GLN A 165 -18.86 -7.65 0.00
CA GLN A 165 -18.02 -8.82 -0.37
C GLN A 165 -18.05 -9.16 -1.87
N ASP A 166 -19.08 -8.72 -2.60
CA ASP A 166 -19.17 -8.77 -4.06
C ASP A 166 -18.23 -7.77 -4.74
N ARG A 167 -17.97 -6.60 -4.12
CA ARG A 167 -17.13 -5.53 -4.68
C ARG A 167 -15.64 -5.81 -4.69
N PHE A 168 -15.14 -6.77 -3.91
CA PHE A 168 -13.72 -7.12 -3.91
C PHE A 168 -13.44 -8.23 -4.91
N ILE A 169 -12.52 -7.99 -5.84
CA ILE A 169 -12.09 -8.98 -6.83
C ILE A 169 -11.42 -10.14 -6.10
N ARG A 170 -11.99 -11.34 -6.27
CA ARG A 170 -11.59 -12.56 -5.57
C ARG A 170 -11.76 -13.77 -6.48
N ILE A 171 -10.97 -14.81 -6.26
CA ILE A 171 -11.24 -16.12 -6.88
C ILE A 171 -12.46 -16.74 -6.20
N VAL A 172 -13.49 -17.05 -6.99
CA VAL A 172 -14.75 -17.65 -6.53
C VAL A 172 -15.03 -19.01 -7.16
N GLY A 173 -15.72 -19.84 -6.39
CA GLY A 173 -16.30 -21.10 -6.87
C GLY A 173 -15.27 -22.13 -7.29
N LYS A 174 -15.45 -22.69 -8.49
CA LYS A 174 -14.58 -23.73 -9.07
C LYS A 174 -13.81 -23.21 -10.30
N ASN A 175 -13.73 -21.91 -10.49
CA ASN A 175 -13.32 -21.33 -11.78
C ASN A 175 -11.85 -21.62 -12.10
N ASN A 176 -10.96 -21.60 -11.10
CA ASN A 176 -9.57 -22.08 -11.21
C ASN A 176 -9.39 -23.54 -10.74
N SER A 177 -10.45 -24.35 -10.59
CA SER A 177 -10.31 -25.75 -10.16
C SER A 177 -9.62 -26.65 -11.20
N LYS A 178 -9.53 -26.19 -12.46
CA LYS A 178 -8.94 -26.87 -13.61
C LYS A 178 -7.54 -26.36 -14.00
N VAL A 179 -7.03 -25.26 -13.43
CA VAL A 179 -5.69 -24.75 -13.76
C VAL A 179 -4.61 -25.52 -12.99
N ALA A 180 -3.34 -25.30 -13.34
CA ALA A 180 -2.21 -25.93 -12.67
C ALA A 180 -2.21 -25.67 -11.15
N LYS A 181 -1.77 -26.66 -10.36
CA LYS A 181 -1.80 -26.66 -8.88
C LYS A 181 -1.14 -25.42 -8.21
N ILE A 182 -0.28 -24.69 -8.93
CA ILE A 182 0.38 -23.47 -8.44
C ILE A 182 -0.53 -22.22 -8.52
N TYR A 183 -1.48 -22.17 -9.45
CA TYR A 183 -2.46 -21.09 -9.63
C TYR A 183 -3.86 -21.46 -9.09
N LYS A 184 -4.09 -22.73 -8.78
CA LYS A 184 -5.29 -23.17 -8.06
C LYS A 184 -5.26 -22.62 -6.63
N ASP A 185 -6.40 -22.07 -6.19
CA ASP A 185 -6.60 -21.41 -4.89
C ASP A 185 -5.57 -20.29 -4.59
N SER A 186 -4.99 -19.69 -5.65
CA SER A 186 -4.11 -18.53 -5.54
C SER A 186 -4.87 -17.26 -5.11
N LYS A 187 -4.13 -16.22 -4.72
CA LYS A 187 -4.72 -14.94 -4.30
C LYS A 187 -4.67 -13.92 -5.46
N PRO A 188 -5.65 -13.00 -5.56
CA PRO A 188 -5.49 -11.79 -6.37
C PRO A 188 -4.12 -11.13 -6.10
N GLY A 189 -3.46 -10.62 -7.14
CA GLY A 189 -2.11 -10.04 -7.05
C GLY A 189 -0.97 -11.01 -6.65
N SER A 190 -1.17 -12.33 -6.60
CA SER A 190 -0.11 -13.28 -6.13
C SER A 190 0.78 -13.88 -7.23
N SER A 191 0.43 -13.71 -8.50
CA SER A 191 1.29 -13.97 -9.65
C SER A 191 1.53 -12.68 -10.43
N GLN A 192 2.69 -12.57 -11.07
CA GLN A 192 3.25 -11.30 -11.57
C GLN A 192 2.41 -10.72 -12.72
N GLU A 193 1.93 -11.62 -13.57
CA GLU A 193 1.01 -11.38 -14.67
C GLU A 193 -0.28 -10.74 -14.17
N MET A 194 -0.76 -11.17 -12.99
CA MET A 194 -1.98 -10.67 -12.38
C MET A 194 -1.75 -9.40 -11.52
N SER A 195 -0.52 -9.11 -11.08
CA SER A 195 -0.23 -7.99 -10.17
C SER A 195 -0.23 -6.61 -10.85
N ARG A 196 -0.35 -6.52 -12.18
CA ARG A 196 -0.09 -5.28 -12.96
C ARG A 196 -0.83 -4.01 -12.50
N GLY A 197 -1.97 -4.09 -11.82
CA GLY A 197 -2.67 -2.93 -11.24
C GLY A 197 -2.55 -2.75 -9.72
N CYS A 198 -1.61 -3.43 -9.04
CA CYS A 198 -1.52 -3.48 -7.58
C CYS A 198 -0.09 -3.62 -7.00
N ASP A 199 0.96 -3.67 -7.84
CA ASP A 199 2.35 -3.70 -7.38
C ASP A 199 3.21 -2.62 -8.07
N SER A 200 4.54 -2.76 -8.00
CA SER A 200 5.50 -1.84 -8.62
C SER A 200 5.40 -1.70 -10.14
N PHE A 201 4.61 -2.50 -10.84
CA PHE A 201 4.35 -2.29 -12.27
C PHE A 201 3.29 -1.20 -12.46
N GLY A 202 2.08 -1.37 -11.92
CA GLY A 202 0.97 -0.40 -12.03
C GLY A 202 1.12 0.89 -11.22
N PHE A 203 2.30 1.08 -10.61
CA PHE A 203 2.71 2.32 -9.93
C PHE A 203 4.17 2.68 -10.26
N ALA A 204 4.71 2.18 -11.39
CA ALA A 204 6.06 2.52 -11.83
C ALA A 204 6.22 4.03 -12.07
N HIS A 205 5.19 4.69 -12.62
CA HIS A 205 5.16 6.15 -12.80
C HIS A 205 5.25 6.89 -11.45
N PHE A 206 4.64 6.37 -10.40
CA PHE A 206 4.71 6.93 -9.05
C PHE A 206 6.11 6.79 -8.41
N GLU A 207 6.81 5.66 -8.59
CA GLU A 207 8.22 5.52 -8.15
C GLU A 207 9.15 6.51 -8.90
N VAL A 208 8.94 6.71 -10.21
CA VAL A 208 9.72 7.70 -10.98
C VAL A 208 9.43 9.12 -10.52
N ALA A 209 8.15 9.49 -10.31
CA ALA A 209 7.76 10.80 -9.78
C ALA A 209 8.37 11.07 -8.38
N MET A 210 8.37 10.07 -7.49
CA MET A 210 9.03 10.17 -6.18
C MET A 210 10.54 10.40 -6.31
N HIS A 211 11.21 9.73 -7.25
CA HIS A 211 12.63 9.93 -7.49
C HIS A 211 12.94 11.29 -8.10
N GLN A 212 12.12 11.80 -9.03
CA GLN A 212 12.26 13.14 -9.60
C GLN A 212 12.06 14.22 -8.53
N ASN A 213 10.99 14.16 -7.73
CA ASN A 213 10.75 15.10 -6.62
C ASN A 213 11.91 15.08 -5.62
N LEU A 214 12.44 13.90 -5.27
CA LEU A 214 13.61 13.79 -4.40
C LEU A 214 14.87 14.40 -5.02
N VAL A 215 15.11 14.21 -6.33
CA VAL A 215 16.28 14.75 -7.05
C VAL A 215 16.20 16.27 -7.19
N VAL A 216 15.07 16.82 -7.63
CA VAL A 216 14.86 18.27 -7.77
C VAL A 216 15.05 18.98 -6.42
N SER A 217 14.55 18.40 -5.32
CA SER A 217 14.79 18.97 -3.97
C SER A 217 16.27 19.02 -3.55
N THR A 218 17.19 18.35 -4.26
CA THR A 218 18.61 18.33 -3.90
C THR A 218 19.42 19.55 -4.34
N VAL A 219 18.84 20.50 -5.07
CA VAL A 219 19.46 21.84 -5.28
C VAL A 219 19.72 22.55 -3.95
N PHE A 220 18.87 22.29 -2.96
CA PHE A 220 19.04 22.79 -1.59
C PHE A 220 19.87 21.79 -0.76
N PRO A 221 20.76 22.28 0.13
CA PRO A 221 21.59 21.42 0.96
C PRO A 221 20.75 20.63 1.99
N TYR A 222 21.29 19.52 2.48
CA TYR A 222 20.61 18.72 3.49
C TYR A 222 20.47 19.49 4.81
N GLY A 223 19.23 19.70 5.27
CA GLY A 223 18.91 20.51 6.45
C GLY A 223 18.46 21.95 6.14
N ASP A 224 18.40 22.36 4.87
CA ASP A 224 17.71 23.57 4.43
C ASP A 224 16.19 23.39 4.54
N GLU A 225 15.46 24.38 5.05
CA GLU A 225 13.99 24.30 5.20
C GLU A 225 13.27 24.20 3.85
N ARG A 226 13.88 24.69 2.76
CA ARG A 226 13.35 24.57 1.39
C ARG A 226 13.50 23.15 0.83
N ARG A 227 14.33 22.30 1.45
CA ARG A 227 14.48 20.88 1.07
C ARG A 227 13.37 20.03 1.69
N VAL A 228 12.16 20.23 1.20
CA VAL A 228 10.94 19.58 1.72
C VAL A 228 10.96 18.06 1.60
N PHE A 229 11.72 17.48 0.66
CA PHE A 229 11.79 16.02 0.45
C PHE A 229 13.13 15.40 0.80
N ASN A 230 13.07 14.29 1.52
CA ASN A 230 14.22 13.49 1.94
C ASN A 230 13.81 11.99 2.02
N ARG A 231 14.78 11.11 2.26
CA ARG A 231 14.56 9.66 2.35
C ARG A 231 15.49 8.96 3.36
N GLY A 232 15.94 9.69 4.39
CA GLY A 232 16.80 9.20 5.46
C GLY A 232 16.03 8.43 6.54
N THR A 233 14.78 8.82 6.82
CA THR A 233 13.87 8.11 7.75
C THR A 233 12.59 7.61 7.06
N PRO A 234 11.88 6.64 7.66
CA PRO A 234 10.57 6.20 7.16
C PRO A 234 9.52 7.33 7.13
N LYS A 235 9.64 8.33 8.01
CA LYS A 235 8.74 9.49 8.06
C LYS A 235 8.95 10.44 6.89
N GLU A 236 10.20 10.77 6.57
CA GLU A 236 10.53 11.56 5.36
C GLU A 236 10.12 10.82 4.09
N CYS A 237 10.42 9.52 4.00
CA CYS A 237 10.05 8.68 2.87
C CYS A 237 8.52 8.62 2.70
N TRP A 238 7.77 8.49 3.80
CA TRP A 238 6.31 8.55 3.78
C TRP A 238 5.76 9.91 3.36
N TYR A 239 6.36 11.01 3.84
CA TYR A 239 5.95 12.36 3.41
C TYR A 239 6.15 12.56 1.90
N LEU A 240 7.30 12.13 1.36
CA LEU A 240 7.53 12.09 -0.09
C LEU A 240 6.50 11.22 -0.83
N MET A 241 6.06 10.08 -0.26
CA MET A 241 5.02 9.22 -0.83
C MET A 241 3.63 9.91 -0.84
N ASP A 242 3.19 10.46 0.29
CA ASP A 242 1.88 11.11 0.46
C ASP A 242 1.74 12.33 -0.48
N GLU A 243 2.72 13.24 -0.46
CA GLU A 243 2.72 14.45 -1.28
C GLU A 243 2.82 14.14 -2.78
N THR A 244 3.73 13.24 -3.18
CA THR A 244 3.83 12.81 -4.59
C THR A 244 2.54 12.12 -5.05
N TRP A 245 1.91 11.32 -4.18
CA TRP A 245 0.67 10.62 -4.49
C TRP A 245 -0.48 11.59 -4.75
N MET A 246 -0.67 12.55 -3.85
CA MET A 246 -1.76 13.52 -3.98
C MET A 246 -1.53 14.47 -5.17
N HIS A 247 -0.32 15.00 -5.36
CA HIS A 247 -0.11 16.15 -6.24
C HIS A 247 0.59 15.87 -7.57
N CYS A 248 1.28 14.74 -7.73
CA CYS A 248 2.10 14.41 -8.92
C CYS A 248 1.59 13.20 -9.71
N ALA A 249 1.56 12.01 -9.09
CA ALA A 249 1.32 10.73 -9.78
C ALA A 249 0.62 9.72 -8.85
N PRO A 250 -0.22 8.81 -9.35
CA PRO A 250 -0.55 8.59 -10.77
C PRO A 250 -1.39 9.73 -11.36
N THR A 251 -1.32 9.83 -12.69
CA THR A 251 -2.21 10.62 -13.54
C THR A 251 -3.22 9.69 -14.22
N ALA A 252 -4.32 10.23 -14.76
CA ALA A 252 -5.39 9.43 -15.35
C ALA A 252 -4.90 8.61 -16.55
N GLU A 253 -4.01 9.16 -17.38
CA GLU A 253 -3.41 8.51 -18.55
C GLU A 253 -2.54 7.32 -18.13
N SER A 254 -1.72 7.48 -17.08
CA SER A 254 -0.91 6.36 -16.57
C SER A 254 -1.75 5.23 -16.00
N LEU A 255 -2.89 5.53 -15.36
CA LEU A 255 -3.81 4.50 -14.87
C LEU A 255 -4.55 3.79 -16.00
N VAL A 256 -5.00 4.52 -17.02
CA VAL A 256 -5.59 3.90 -18.22
C VAL A 256 -4.56 2.99 -18.88
N GLN A 257 -3.30 3.44 -19.04
CA GLN A 257 -2.23 2.62 -19.59
C GLN A 257 -1.97 1.34 -18.78
N ASP A 258 -1.96 1.41 -17.45
CA ASP A 258 -1.72 0.24 -16.58
C ASP A 258 -2.95 -0.70 -16.51
N PHE A 259 -4.18 -0.17 -16.58
CA PHE A 259 -5.41 -0.96 -16.65
C PHE A 259 -5.65 -1.60 -18.02
N GLU A 260 -5.48 -0.87 -19.12
CA GLU A 260 -5.51 -1.45 -20.48
C GLU A 260 -4.38 -2.48 -20.65
N GLY A 261 -3.21 -2.19 -20.10
CA GLY A 261 -2.06 -3.10 -20.05
C GLY A 261 -2.28 -4.40 -19.26
N PHE A 262 -3.41 -4.58 -18.58
CA PHE A 262 -3.81 -5.82 -17.93
C PHE A 262 -4.52 -6.81 -18.87
N VAL A 263 -5.32 -6.31 -19.83
CA VAL A 263 -6.16 -7.17 -20.69
C VAL A 263 -5.31 -8.06 -21.62
N PRO A 264 -4.30 -7.56 -22.37
CA PRO A 264 -3.43 -8.40 -23.19
C PRO A 264 -2.62 -9.43 -22.40
N VAL A 265 -2.39 -9.21 -21.10
CA VAL A 265 -1.71 -10.18 -20.23
C VAL A 265 -2.67 -11.30 -19.83
N CYS A 266 -3.93 -10.97 -19.51
CA CYS A 266 -4.96 -11.98 -19.30
C CYS A 266 -5.17 -12.85 -20.55
N GLU A 267 -5.11 -12.26 -21.75
CA GLU A 267 -5.17 -13.00 -23.02
C GLU A 267 -3.99 -13.96 -23.17
N LYS A 268 -2.74 -13.50 -23.01
CA LYS A 268 -1.54 -14.37 -23.04
C LYS A 268 -1.61 -15.52 -22.02
N VAL A 269 -2.10 -15.27 -20.81
CA VAL A 269 -2.27 -16.30 -19.77
C VAL A 269 -3.33 -17.34 -20.19
N VAL A 270 -4.35 -16.96 -20.96
CA VAL A 270 -5.34 -17.88 -21.53
C VAL A 270 -4.77 -18.68 -22.71
N GLU A 271 -3.97 -18.05 -23.59
CA GLU A 271 -3.26 -18.73 -24.69
C GLU A 271 -2.29 -19.79 -24.16
N GLU A 272 -1.50 -19.44 -23.14
CA GLU A 272 -0.62 -20.35 -22.38
C GLU A 272 -1.40 -21.26 -21.40
N LYS A 273 -2.74 -21.29 -21.45
CA LYS A 273 -3.62 -22.22 -20.71
C LYS A 273 -3.43 -22.21 -19.19
N GLY A 274 -3.00 -21.07 -18.63
CA GLY A 274 -2.65 -20.93 -17.22
C GLY A 274 -1.30 -21.54 -16.84
N HIS A 275 -0.35 -21.58 -17.78
CA HIS A 275 1.08 -21.70 -17.49
C HIS A 275 1.72 -20.31 -17.26
N LEU A 276 2.96 -20.30 -16.77
CA LEU A 276 3.77 -19.09 -16.64
C LEU A 276 4.09 -18.55 -18.04
N VAL A 277 3.66 -17.34 -18.35
CA VAL A 277 3.92 -16.72 -19.65
C VAL A 277 5.41 -16.35 -19.76
N PRO A 278 6.16 -16.87 -20.75
CA PRO A 278 7.57 -16.51 -20.95
C PRO A 278 7.74 -15.00 -21.18
N ASP A 279 8.86 -14.46 -20.69
CA ASP A 279 9.21 -13.03 -20.74
C ASP A 279 8.23 -12.04 -20.06
N GLU A 280 7.11 -12.49 -19.46
CA GLU A 280 6.24 -11.69 -18.58
C GLU A 280 6.51 -11.90 -17.06
N ASP A 281 7.40 -12.84 -16.66
CA ASP A 281 7.95 -12.96 -15.28
C ASP A 281 8.94 -11.80 -14.97
N PHE A 282 8.43 -10.56 -14.99
CA PHE A 282 9.24 -9.35 -14.93
C PHE A 282 9.92 -9.10 -13.57
N ARG A 283 9.45 -9.68 -12.47
CA ARG A 283 10.11 -9.53 -11.16
C ARG A 283 11.44 -10.26 -11.17
N THR A 284 12.55 -9.52 -11.18
CA THR A 284 13.91 -10.05 -11.01
C THR A 284 14.15 -10.60 -9.59
N GLY A 285 13.46 -11.70 -9.26
CA GLY A 285 13.50 -12.40 -7.98
C GLY A 285 14.28 -13.71 -8.05
N ARG A 286 14.60 -14.28 -6.88
CA ARG A 286 15.45 -15.48 -6.75
C ARG A 286 14.81 -16.80 -7.24
N ARG A 287 13.69 -16.77 -7.98
CA ARG A 287 12.86 -17.96 -8.24
C ARG A 287 13.18 -18.71 -9.55
N TYR A 288 13.76 -18.08 -10.56
CA TYR A 288 14.01 -18.71 -11.87
C TYR A 288 15.43 -19.26 -12.08
N VAL A 289 16.16 -19.65 -11.03
CA VAL A 289 17.47 -20.31 -11.18
C VAL A 289 17.63 -21.47 -10.20
N ARG A 290 17.42 -22.70 -10.67
CA ARG A 290 17.99 -23.89 -10.00
C ARG A 290 19.50 -23.70 -9.92
N ALA A 291 20.13 -24.08 -8.81
CA ALA A 291 21.52 -23.71 -8.54
C ALA A 291 22.53 -24.14 -9.63
N ALA A 292 22.20 -25.18 -10.42
CA ALA A 292 22.99 -25.68 -11.54
C ALA A 292 23.06 -24.72 -12.75
N ASP A 293 22.02 -23.91 -12.99
CA ASP A 293 21.86 -23.17 -14.26
C ASP A 293 22.45 -21.75 -14.23
N LYS A 294 23.03 -21.34 -13.09
CA LYS A 294 23.66 -20.03 -12.86
C LYS A 294 24.77 -19.63 -13.86
N TRP A 295 25.30 -20.59 -14.62
CA TRP A 295 26.43 -20.40 -15.54
C TRP A 295 26.05 -20.56 -17.02
N LYS A 296 24.78 -20.84 -17.34
CA LYS A 296 24.34 -21.20 -18.71
C LYS A 296 23.66 -20.06 -19.47
N GLY A 297 24.38 -18.94 -19.59
CA GLY A 297 24.02 -17.87 -20.52
C GLY A 297 24.18 -16.46 -19.95
N PHE A 298 24.43 -15.51 -20.85
CA PHE A 298 24.23 -14.10 -20.55
C PHE A 298 22.76 -13.87 -20.22
N ARG A 299 22.48 -13.17 -19.12
CA ARG A 299 21.12 -12.64 -18.90
C ARG A 299 20.81 -11.70 -20.07
N LYS A 300 19.78 -11.99 -20.85
CA LYS A 300 19.04 -10.90 -21.49
C LYS A 300 18.57 -10.00 -20.36
N THR A 301 19.05 -8.76 -20.33
CA THR A 301 18.47 -7.75 -19.43
C THR A 301 17.13 -7.38 -20.01
N ASN A 302 16.05 -7.64 -19.27
CA ASN A 302 14.73 -7.11 -19.57
C ASN A 302 14.84 -5.59 -19.76
N VAL A 303 13.95 -5.04 -20.60
CA VAL A 303 13.68 -3.60 -20.70
C VAL A 303 13.59 -3.04 -19.27
N LYS A 304 14.43 -2.07 -18.91
CA LYS A 304 14.41 -1.51 -17.55
C LYS A 304 13.12 -0.69 -17.39
N ALA A 305 12.65 -0.46 -16.17
CA ALA A 305 11.45 0.34 -15.94
C ALA A 305 11.50 1.71 -16.67
N ARG A 306 12.66 2.38 -16.57
CA ARG A 306 13.03 3.63 -17.28
C ARG A 306 13.18 3.56 -18.81
N ASP A 307 13.04 2.37 -19.40
CA ASP A 307 13.11 2.15 -20.85
C ASP A 307 11.69 1.90 -21.43
N THR A 308 10.62 2.07 -20.61
CA THR A 308 9.21 1.96 -21.02
C THR A 308 8.63 3.32 -21.41
N ILE A 309 7.60 3.35 -22.28
CA ILE A 309 7.01 4.62 -22.77
C ILE A 309 6.40 5.44 -21.61
N ALA A 310 5.82 4.78 -20.60
CA ALA A 310 5.32 5.40 -19.36
C ALA A 310 6.41 6.15 -18.53
N THR A 311 7.67 6.05 -18.93
CA THR A 311 8.82 6.74 -18.31
C THR A 311 9.58 7.67 -19.28
N GLN A 312 9.04 7.90 -20.49
CA GLN A 312 9.63 8.79 -21.50
C GLN A 312 9.11 10.23 -21.39
N THR A 313 7.88 10.41 -20.92
CA THR A 313 7.40 11.70 -20.38
C THR A 313 7.94 11.91 -18.98
N MET A 314 8.51 13.09 -18.67
CA MET A 314 8.85 13.43 -17.28
C MET A 314 7.56 13.59 -16.46
N PRO A 315 7.45 12.96 -15.28
CA PRO A 315 6.39 13.26 -14.33
C PRO A 315 6.32 14.74 -13.96
N LYS A 316 5.13 15.16 -13.52
CA LYS A 316 4.87 16.49 -12.97
C LYS A 316 5.63 16.68 -11.65
N VAL A 317 6.48 17.71 -11.57
CA VAL A 317 7.17 18.11 -10.33
C VAL A 317 6.19 18.62 -9.27
N HIS A 318 6.51 18.41 -8.00
CA HIS A 318 5.65 18.81 -6.89
C HIS A 318 5.49 20.34 -6.78
N PRO A 319 4.30 20.89 -6.50
CA PRO A 319 4.09 22.34 -6.37
C PRO A 319 4.96 23.05 -5.32
N LEU A 320 5.44 22.35 -4.30
CA LEU A 320 6.39 22.88 -3.29
C LEU A 320 7.85 22.98 -3.79
N LEU A 321 8.14 22.52 -5.02
CA LEU A 321 9.47 22.49 -5.59
C LEU A 321 9.65 23.48 -6.75
N LYS A 322 8.73 24.40 -7.04
CA LYS A 322 8.84 25.31 -8.20
C LYS A 322 10.16 26.07 -8.24
N ASP A 323 10.56 26.69 -7.13
CA ASP A 323 11.84 27.38 -6.99
C ASP A 323 13.04 26.44 -7.25
N ALA A 324 12.90 25.15 -6.92
CA ALA A 324 13.93 24.14 -7.18
C ALA A 324 13.88 23.58 -8.61
N GLU A 325 12.72 23.54 -9.23
CA GLU A 325 12.49 23.18 -10.64
C GLU A 325 13.12 24.23 -11.56
N GLU A 326 12.91 25.51 -11.25
CA GLU A 326 13.55 26.66 -11.91
C GLU A 326 15.08 26.59 -11.77
N ILE A 327 15.61 26.31 -10.57
CA ILE A 327 17.08 26.15 -10.36
C ILE A 327 17.66 24.87 -11.01
N PHE A 328 16.87 23.82 -11.18
CA PHE A 328 17.36 22.52 -11.69
C PHE A 328 17.25 22.38 -13.22
N PHE A 329 16.31 23.08 -13.85
CA PHE A 329 16.06 23.01 -15.30
C PHE A 329 16.19 24.37 -16.03
N GLY A 330 16.22 25.49 -15.30
CA GLY A 330 16.29 26.83 -15.88
C GLY A 330 17.71 27.31 -16.12
N ASP A 331 18.27 26.97 -17.28
CA ASP A 331 19.29 27.75 -17.99
C ASP A 331 19.34 27.31 -19.47
N ASP A 332 18.19 27.42 -20.16
CA ASP A 332 18.04 27.20 -21.62
C ASP A 332 17.91 28.57 -22.34
N THR A 333 18.61 29.58 -21.83
CA THR A 333 18.79 30.89 -22.47
C THR A 333 20.25 31.13 -22.84
N ASP A 334 20.86 30.16 -23.54
CA ASP A 334 21.93 30.47 -24.48
C ASP A 334 21.32 31.35 -25.58
N SER A 335 21.59 32.65 -25.51
CA SER A 335 21.20 33.62 -26.53
C SER A 335 22.11 33.47 -27.75
N ASP A 336 21.61 32.80 -28.80
CA ASP A 336 22.18 32.83 -30.16
C ASP A 336 22.03 34.25 -30.79
N ASP A 337 22.72 35.23 -30.20
CA ASP A 337 22.95 36.57 -30.76
C ASP A 337 24.16 36.53 -31.72
N GLU A 338 23.93 36.18 -33.00
CA GLU A 338 24.87 36.39 -34.13
C GLU A 338 24.81 37.80 -34.74
#